data_AF-A0A935MDQ3-F1
#
_entry.id   AF-A0A935MDQ3-F1
#
_cell.length_a   1.000
_cell.length_b   1.000
_cell.length_c   1.000
_cell.angle_alpha   90.00
_cell.angle_beta   90.00
_cell.angle_gamma   90.00
#
_symmetry.space_group_name_H-M   'P 1'
#
loop_
_entity.id
_entity.type
_entity.pdbx_description
1 polymer ?
#
loop_
_entity_poly.entity_id
_entity_poly.type
_entity_poly.pdbx_seq_one_letter_code
_entity_poly.pdbx_strand_id
1 'polypeptide(L)'
;MSKKSRPTEQYIQENREVIGKHIRTFREKKGLSQDELAEIMEVNRSTISKVETGKFAITVDYLAKFAWYLDFNISLFEKNGK
;
A
#
# COMPACT_ATOMS: atom_id res chain seq x y z
N MET A 1 -28.46 -3.67 16.10
CA MET A 1 -27.06 -3.66 15.62
C MET A 1 -27.09 -3.73 14.10
N SER A 2 -26.72 -2.66 13.41
CA SER A 2 -26.73 -2.64 11.93
C SER A 2 -25.74 -3.69 11.42
N LYS A 3 -26.24 -4.73 10.76
CA LYS A 3 -25.40 -5.76 10.13
C LYS A 3 -24.52 -5.07 9.10
N LYS A 4 -23.20 -5.07 9.29
CA LYS A 4 -22.25 -4.60 8.27
C LYS A 4 -22.54 -5.35 6.96
N SER A 5 -22.92 -4.63 5.91
CA SER A 5 -23.00 -5.17 4.56
C SER A 5 -21.58 -5.40 4.02
N ARG A 6 -21.46 -6.21 2.95
CA ARG A 6 -20.19 -6.39 2.24
C ARG A 6 -19.63 -5.02 1.81
N PRO A 7 -18.31 -4.80 1.87
CA PRO A 7 -17.71 -3.56 1.39
C PRO A 7 -17.98 -3.37 -0.11
N THR A 8 -18.15 -2.12 -0.54
CA THR A 8 -18.26 -1.79 -1.96
C THR A 8 -16.88 -1.87 -2.63
N GLU A 9 -16.84 -2.11 -3.94
CA GLU A 9 -15.58 -2.07 -4.69
C GLU A 9 -14.92 -0.69 -4.57
N GLN A 10 -15.74 0.38 -4.59
CA GLN A 10 -15.26 1.74 -4.38
C GLN A 10 -14.53 1.90 -3.03
N TYR A 11 -15.09 1.39 -1.94
CA TYR A 11 -14.44 1.45 -0.63
C TYR A 11 -13.08 0.73 -0.63
N ILE A 12 -13.00 -0.44 -1.27
CA ILE A 12 -11.73 -1.19 -1.40
C ILE A 12 -10.72 -0.39 -2.22
N GLN A 13 -11.16 0.18 -3.35
CA GLN A 13 -10.33 0.97 -4.25
C GLN A 13 -9.76 2.22 -3.57
N GLU A 14 -10.58 2.96 -2.83
CA GLU A 14 -10.16 4.14 -2.06
C GLU A 14 -9.06 3.76 -1.03
N ASN A 15 -9.22 2.64 -0.32
CA ASN A 15 -8.21 2.17 0.63
C ASN A 15 -6.90 1.77 -0.07
N ARG A 16 -6.97 1.11 -1.24
CA ARG A 16 -5.79 0.77 -2.04
C ARG A 16 -5.04 2.02 -2.49
N GLU A 17 -5.75 3.05 -2.93
CA GLU A 17 -5.15 4.32 -3.36
C GLU A 17 -4.48 5.07 -2.20
N VAL A 18 -5.11 5.08 -1.01
CA VAL A 18 -4.52 5.67 0.20
C VAL A 18 -3.22 4.96 0.58
N ILE A 19 -3.24 3.62 0.62
CA ILE A 19 -2.03 2.82 0.93
C ILE A 19 -0.95 3.05 -0.13
N GLY A 20 -1.31 2.99 -1.41
CA GLY A 20 -0.39 3.21 -2.53
C GLY A 20 0.28 4.59 -2.49
N LYS A 21 -0.47 5.64 -2.17
CA LYS A 21 0.07 7.00 -1.97
C LYS A 21 1.10 7.05 -0.84
N HIS A 22 0.83 6.41 0.30
CA HIS A 22 1.81 6.37 1.40
C HIS A 22 3.08 5.61 1.01
N ILE A 23 2.95 4.44 0.36
CA ILE A 23 4.10 3.68 -0.15
C ILE A 23 4.96 4.55 -1.06
N ARG A 24 4.32 5.28 -1.99
CA ARG A 24 5.00 6.23 -2.87
C ARG A 24 5.75 7.30 -2.08
N THR A 25 5.10 7.92 -1.09
CA THR A 25 5.73 8.93 -0.24
C THR A 25 6.94 8.38 0.51
N PHE A 26 6.86 7.17 1.07
CA PHE A 26 8.01 6.56 1.75
C PHE A 26 9.15 6.23 0.79
N ARG A 27 8.84 5.73 -0.41
CA ARG A 27 9.82 5.50 -1.48
C ARG A 27 10.55 6.79 -1.85
N GLU A 28 9.80 7.86 -2.12
CA GLU A 28 10.37 9.17 -2.48
C GLU A 28 11.22 9.76 -1.35
N LYS A 29 10.82 9.57 -0.08
CA LYS A 29 11.63 9.98 1.10
C LYS A 29 12.95 9.22 1.22
N LYS A 30 13.00 7.97 0.76
CA LYS A 30 14.25 7.18 0.66
C LYS A 30 15.08 7.54 -0.58
N GLY A 31 14.60 8.44 -1.44
CA GLY A 31 15.29 8.88 -2.65
C GLY A 31 15.27 7.84 -3.79
N LEU A 32 14.41 6.83 -3.70
CA LEU A 32 14.37 5.74 -4.67
C LEU A 32 13.40 6.06 -5.82
N SER A 33 13.80 5.76 -7.04
CA SER A 33 12.91 5.62 -8.20
C SER A 33 12.07 4.34 -8.10
N GLN A 34 11.03 4.23 -8.94
CA GLN A 34 10.23 3.01 -9.00
C GLN A 34 11.03 1.82 -9.53
N ASP A 35 12.01 2.05 -10.40
CA ASP A 35 12.88 1.01 -10.95
C ASP A 35 13.85 0.48 -9.88
N GLU A 36 14.48 1.36 -9.10
CA GLU A 36 15.36 0.96 -7.99
C GLU A 36 14.61 0.18 -6.92
N LEU A 37 13.41 0.62 -6.53
CA LEU A 37 12.61 -0.14 -5.57
C LEU A 37 12.19 -1.51 -6.15
N ALA A 38 11.88 -1.56 -7.44
CA ALA A 38 11.51 -2.80 -8.11
C ALA A 38 12.67 -3.81 -8.12
N GLU A 39 13.88 -3.34 -8.38
CA GLU A 39 15.11 -4.14 -8.33
C GLU A 39 15.35 -4.69 -6.92
N ILE A 40 15.31 -3.82 -5.90
CA ILE A 40 15.51 -4.19 -4.49
C ILE A 40 14.47 -5.22 -4.01
N MET A 41 13.23 -5.12 -4.50
CA MET A 41 12.12 -6.01 -4.15
C MET A 41 11.98 -7.23 -5.06
N GLU A 42 12.85 -7.37 -6.07
CA GLU A 42 12.82 -8.43 -7.09
C GLU A 42 11.46 -8.55 -7.81
N VAL A 43 10.91 -7.40 -8.21
CA VAL A 43 9.64 -7.30 -8.95
C VAL A 43 9.77 -6.44 -10.20
N ASN A 44 8.74 -6.47 -11.03
CA ASN A 44 8.65 -5.54 -12.16
C ASN A 44 8.33 -4.11 -11.67
N ARG A 45 8.95 -3.09 -12.29
CA ARG A 45 8.59 -1.68 -12.06
C ARG A 45 7.09 -1.40 -12.28
N SER A 46 6.45 -2.13 -13.19
CA SER A 46 4.99 -2.03 -13.39
C SER A 46 4.19 -2.49 -12.17
N THR A 47 4.70 -3.43 -11.36
CA THR A 47 4.11 -3.82 -10.08
C THR A 47 4.15 -2.64 -9.13
N ILE A 48 5.32 -2.02 -8.92
CA ILE A 48 5.47 -0.83 -8.06
C ILE A 48 4.48 0.27 -8.47
N SER A 49 4.42 0.59 -9.77
CA SER A 49 3.50 1.59 -10.30
C SER A 49 2.02 1.25 -10.05
N LYS A 50 1.60 -0.01 -10.24
CA LYS A 50 0.21 -0.42 -9.98
C LYS A 50 -0.13 -0.41 -8.49
N VAL A 51 0.83 -0.74 -7.62
CA VAL A 51 0.65 -0.63 -6.16
C VAL A 51 0.45 0.83 -5.76
N GLU A 52 1.34 1.72 -6.21
CA GLU A 52 1.29 3.14 -5.85
C GLU A 52 0.05 3.86 -6.38
N THR A 53 -0.58 3.31 -7.42
CA THR A 53 -1.83 3.82 -8.01
C THR A 53 -3.09 3.09 -7.53
N GLY A 54 -2.96 2.15 -6.59
CA GLY A 54 -4.08 1.37 -6.05
C GLY A 54 -4.71 0.40 -7.06
N LYS A 55 -4.08 0.18 -8.22
CA LYS A 55 -4.57 -0.70 -9.30
C LYS A 55 -4.19 -2.17 -9.12
N PHE A 56 -3.44 -2.49 -8.06
CA PHE A 56 -3.06 -3.85 -7.73
C PHE A 56 -3.47 -4.21 -6.30
N ALA A 57 -4.16 -5.34 -6.16
CA ALA A 57 -4.53 -5.90 -4.87
C ALA A 57 -3.29 -6.56 -4.24
N ILE A 58 -2.51 -5.79 -3.49
CA ILE A 58 -1.36 -6.33 -2.76
C ILE A 58 -1.81 -7.26 -1.63
N THR A 59 -1.02 -8.31 -1.40
CA THR A 59 -1.16 -9.12 -0.19
C THR A 59 -0.55 -8.39 1.01
N VAL A 60 -0.88 -8.84 2.22
CA VAL A 60 -0.27 -8.34 3.45
C VAL A 60 1.23 -8.60 3.48
N ASP A 61 1.69 -9.74 2.97
CA ASP A 61 3.12 -10.06 2.87
C ASP A 61 3.89 -9.05 2.01
N TYR A 62 3.29 -8.64 0.89
CA TYR A 62 3.88 -7.59 0.06
C TYR A 62 3.91 -6.25 0.79
N LEU A 63 2.84 -5.89 1.50
CA LEU A 63 2.80 -4.68 2.32
C LEU A 63 3.89 -4.70 3.41
N ALA A 64 4.12 -5.85 4.05
CA ALA A 64 5.18 -6.03 5.03
C ALA A 64 6.59 -5.91 4.40
N LYS A 65 6.79 -6.41 3.17
CA LYS A 65 8.04 -6.17 2.43
C LYS A 65 8.24 -4.68 2.17
N PHE A 66 7.23 -3.96 1.68
CA PHE A 66 7.31 -2.50 1.51
C PHE A 66 7.67 -1.81 2.83
N ALA A 67 7.05 -2.21 3.94
CA ALA A 67 7.34 -1.68 5.27
C ALA A 67 8.82 -1.86 5.65
N TRP A 68 9.38 -3.04 5.38
CA TRP A 68 10.78 -3.34 5.64
C TRP A 68 11.74 -2.53 4.75
N TYR A 69 11.55 -2.53 3.43
CA TYR A 69 12.45 -1.84 2.49
C TYR A 69 12.36 -0.31 2.59
N LEU A 70 11.18 0.22 2.90
CA LEU A 70 10.90 1.65 2.94
C LEU A 70 10.89 2.25 4.36
N ASP A 71 11.14 1.41 5.38
CA ASP A 71 11.31 1.83 6.78
C ASP A 71 10.09 2.58 7.33
N PHE A 72 8.93 1.93 7.25
CA PHE A 72 7.69 2.40 7.87
C PHE A 72 7.02 1.29 8.68
N ASN A 73 6.18 1.69 9.65
CA ASN A 73 5.39 0.76 10.46
C ASN A 73 3.95 0.64 9.93
N ILE A 74 3.36 -0.55 10.07
CA ILE A 74 1.94 -0.81 9.79
C ILE A 74 1.18 -0.77 11.11
N SER A 75 0.16 0.09 11.20
CA SER A 75 -0.68 0.24 12.39
C SER A 75 -2.16 0.25 12.01
N LEU A 76 -2.99 -0.42 12.80
CA LEU A 76 -4.45 -0.46 12.63
C LEU A 76 -5.11 0.31 13.77
N PHE A 77 -6.08 1.14 13.44
CA PHE A 77 -6.82 1.96 14.41
C PHE A 77 -8.33 1.78 14.22
N GLU A 78 -9.09 1.91 15.30
CA GLU A 78 -10.54 1.90 15.22
C GLU A 78 -11.06 3.16 14.50
N LYS A 79 -12.08 3.02 13.65
CA LYS A 79 -12.69 4.15 12.92
C LYS A 79 -13.21 5.27 13.85
N ASN A 80 -13.56 4.92 15.10
CA ASN A 80 -14.24 5.81 16.03
C ASN A 80 -13.48 5.97 17.37
N GLY A 81 -12.15 5.77 17.38
CA GLY A 81 -11.27 6.13 18.49
C GLY A 81 -11.79 5.79 19.90
N LYS A 82 -11.52 4.57 20.36
CA LYS A 82 -11.04 4.35 21.73
C LYS A 82 -9.65 3.74 21.67
#